data_AF-A0A975LM85-F1
#
_entry.id   AF-A0A975LM85-F1
#
_cell.length_a   1.000
_cell.length_b   1.000
_cell.length_c   1.000
_cell.angle_alpha   90.00
_cell.angle_beta   90.00
_cell.angle_gamma   90.00
#
_symmetry.space_group_name_H-M   'P 1'
#
loop_
_entity.id
_entity.type
_entity.pdbx_description
1 polymer ?
#
loop_
_entity_poly.entity_id
_entity_poly.type
_entity_poly.pdbx_seq_one_letter_code
_entity_poly.pdbx_strand_id
1 'polypeptide(L)'
;MKILSKITLSVFLSIVFILIAFQIVSTKQYMMVSYNQYERHQEITWDYEFAVTNIMDYLNGKQDNLVFGSSPIMSDVLMTERGLAHMEDVKVLYERGKILIAFSIVMVAVSGIYLWDRKEFWSTLKKIWIFPTVFVGSITLLMIVNFDFAFTMFHKTLFTNDLWMLRYDDPLLVMLPINFFFVTAIIVVLITVLLHVLTIILACKKSHL
;
A
#
# COMPACT_ATOMS: atom_id res chain seq x y z
N MET A 1 -20.94 -9.26 23.15
CA MET A 1 -19.75 -9.87 22.50
C MET A 1 -19.94 -10.09 21.00
N LYS A 2 -21.03 -10.70 20.50
CA LYS A 2 -21.26 -10.93 19.06
C LYS A 2 -21.20 -9.66 18.18
N ILE A 3 -21.76 -8.53 18.62
CA ILE A 3 -21.71 -7.26 17.86
C ILE A 3 -20.25 -6.79 17.69
N LEU A 4 -19.47 -6.85 18.77
CA LEU A 4 -18.06 -6.48 18.75
C LEU A 4 -17.29 -7.35 17.74
N SER A 5 -17.48 -8.68 17.76
CA SER A 5 -16.83 -9.58 16.80
C SER A 5 -17.21 -9.30 15.34
N LYS A 6 -18.45 -8.86 15.08
CA LYS A 6 -18.87 -8.46 13.72
C LYS A 6 -18.15 -7.20 13.25
N ILE A 7 -18.04 -6.19 14.13
CA ILE A 7 -17.31 -4.95 13.83
C ILE A 7 -15.82 -5.26 13.64
N THR A 8 -15.22 -6.03 14.54
CA THR A 8 -13.82 -6.47 14.44
C THR A 8 -13.56 -7.19 13.13
N LEU A 9 -14.39 -8.18 12.77
CA LEU A 9 -14.26 -8.88 11.49
C LEU A 9 -14.32 -7.93 10.30
N SER A 10 -15.29 -7.00 10.29
CA SER A 10 -15.45 -6.03 9.21
C SER A 10 -14.23 -5.12 9.06
N VAL A 11 -13.78 -4.51 10.16
CA VAL A 11 -12.68 -3.53 10.14
C VAL A 11 -11.37 -4.21 9.76
N PHE A 12 -11.02 -5.30 10.44
CA PHE A 12 -9.73 -5.95 10.20
C PHE A 12 -9.66 -6.64 8.84
N LEU A 13 -10.77 -7.16 8.30
CA LEU A 13 -10.76 -7.70 6.93
C LEU A 13 -10.51 -6.59 5.90
N SER A 14 -11.12 -5.41 6.08
CA SER A 14 -10.87 -4.26 5.21
C SER A 14 -9.42 -3.79 5.28
N ILE A 15 -8.84 -3.76 6.49
CA ILE A 15 -7.41 -3.46 6.69
C ILE A 15 -6.54 -4.48 5.94
N VAL A 16 -6.85 -5.78 6.06
CA VAL A 16 -6.13 -6.84 5.32
C VAL A 16 -6.19 -6.59 3.82
N PHE A 17 -7.35 -6.28 3.24
CA PHE A 17 -7.48 -6.03 1.80
C PHE A 17 -6.70 -4.80 1.33
N ILE A 18 -6.77 -3.69 2.06
CA ILE A 18 -6.02 -2.48 1.75
C ILE A 18 -4.51 -2.76 1.80
N LEU A 19 -4.04 -3.41 2.86
CA LEU A 19 -2.62 -3.69 3.02
C LEU A 19 -2.10 -4.73 2.02
N ILE A 20 -2.91 -5.73 1.64
CA ILE A 20 -2.57 -6.64 0.53
C ILE A 20 -2.44 -5.86 -0.78
N ALA A 21 -3.38 -4.95 -1.07
CA ALA A 21 -3.30 -4.12 -2.27
C ALA A 21 -2.03 -3.25 -2.27
N PHE A 22 -1.67 -2.64 -1.13
CA PHE A 22 -0.39 -1.94 -0.95
C PHE A 22 0.83 -2.84 -1.19
N GLN A 23 0.83 -4.07 -0.68
CA GLN A 23 1.92 -5.01 -0.89
C GLN A 23 2.07 -5.40 -2.37
N ILE A 24 0.97 -5.55 -3.12
CA ILE A 24 1.02 -5.86 -4.56
C ILE A 24 1.67 -4.71 -5.34
N VAL A 25 1.28 -3.46 -5.08
CA VAL A 25 1.85 -2.29 -5.75
C VAL A 25 3.25 -1.91 -5.23
N SER A 26 3.67 -2.48 -4.12
CA SER A 26 5.03 -2.34 -3.58
C SER A 26 5.90 -3.52 -4.01
N THR A 27 5.85 -3.92 -5.29
CA THR A 27 6.68 -5.00 -5.84
C THR A 27 7.60 -4.48 -6.93
N LYS A 28 8.74 -5.15 -7.11
CA LYS A 28 9.63 -4.90 -8.24
C LYS A 28 8.85 -4.99 -9.56
N GLN A 29 8.00 -6.01 -9.70
CA GLN A 29 7.21 -6.24 -10.91
C GLN A 29 6.30 -5.06 -11.22
N TYR A 30 5.59 -4.52 -10.22
CA TYR A 30 4.75 -3.35 -10.42
C TYR A 30 5.56 -2.11 -10.84
N MET A 31 6.69 -1.85 -10.20
CA MET A 31 7.58 -0.74 -10.54
C MET A 31 8.18 -0.89 -11.95
N MET A 32 8.51 -2.12 -12.38
CA MET A 32 8.99 -2.41 -13.73
C MET A 32 7.90 -2.21 -14.79
N VAL A 33 6.66 -2.64 -14.53
CA VAL A 33 5.52 -2.37 -15.43
C VAL A 33 5.22 -0.88 -15.55
N SER A 34 5.46 -0.12 -14.47
CA SER A 34 5.28 1.33 -14.44
C SER A 34 6.40 2.11 -15.13
N TYR A 35 7.52 1.45 -15.46
CA TYR A 35 8.64 2.10 -16.15
C TYR A 35 8.22 2.59 -17.54
N ASN A 36 8.79 3.72 -17.97
CA ASN A 36 8.43 4.45 -19.20
C ASN A 36 6.96 4.92 -19.32
N GLN A 37 6.15 4.85 -18.26
CA GLN A 37 4.76 5.36 -18.28
C GLN A 37 4.63 6.85 -17.91
N TYR A 38 5.71 7.49 -17.47
CA TYR A 38 5.71 8.89 -17.03
C TYR A 38 6.85 9.64 -17.71
N GLU A 39 6.61 10.90 -18.11
CA GLU A 39 7.60 11.74 -18.81
C GLU A 39 8.94 11.83 -18.08
N ARG A 40 8.89 11.90 -16.74
CA ARG A 40 10.09 11.94 -15.88
C ARG A 40 11.02 10.74 -16.05
N HIS A 41 10.52 9.59 -16.48
CA HIS A 41 11.37 8.42 -16.72
C HIS A 41 12.37 8.63 -17.88
N GLN A 42 12.15 9.62 -18.75
CA GLN A 42 13.12 10.01 -19.79
C GLN A 42 14.36 10.70 -19.22
N GLU A 43 14.28 11.23 -17.99
CA GLU A 43 15.42 11.85 -17.28
C GLU A 43 16.35 10.80 -16.66
N ILE A 44 15.99 9.52 -16.68
CA ILE A 44 16.74 8.44 -16.02
C ILE A 44 17.96 8.07 -16.85
N THR A 45 19.14 8.30 -16.28
CA THR A 45 20.44 7.95 -16.88
C THR A 45 21.12 6.77 -16.20
N TRP A 46 20.49 6.19 -15.19
CA TRP A 46 20.98 5.06 -14.39
C TRP A 46 20.23 3.76 -14.74
N ASP A 47 20.73 2.63 -14.25
CA ASP A 47 20.05 1.35 -14.39
C ASP A 47 18.81 1.31 -13.49
N TYR A 48 17.63 1.54 -14.09
CA TYR A 48 16.34 1.55 -13.40
C TYR A 48 16.02 0.21 -12.72
N GLU A 49 16.27 -0.91 -13.40
CA GLU A 49 15.96 -2.23 -12.85
C GLU A 49 16.84 -2.53 -11.64
N PHE A 50 18.13 -2.20 -11.73
CA PHE A 50 19.06 -2.31 -10.61
C PHE A 50 18.60 -1.43 -9.44
N ALA A 51 18.26 -0.17 -9.67
CA ALA A 51 17.81 0.74 -8.62
C ALA A 51 16.55 0.25 -7.91
N VAL A 52 15.51 -0.12 -8.67
CA VAL A 52 14.26 -0.68 -8.12
C VAL A 52 14.52 -1.99 -7.38
N THR A 53 15.44 -2.83 -7.85
CA THR A 53 15.80 -4.08 -7.17
C THR A 53 16.39 -3.78 -5.79
N ASN A 54 17.34 -2.85 -5.69
CA ASN A 54 17.94 -2.46 -4.41
C ASN A 54 16.91 -1.84 -3.45
N ILE A 55 16.03 -0.95 -3.95
CA ILE A 55 14.92 -0.39 -3.16
C ILE A 55 14.06 -1.50 -2.58
N MET A 56 13.64 -2.45 -3.41
CA MET A 56 12.75 -3.51 -2.96
C MET A 56 13.43 -4.51 -2.05
N ASP A 57 14.71 -4.82 -2.28
CA ASP A 57 15.49 -5.69 -1.42
C ASP A 57 15.74 -5.05 -0.05
N TYR A 58 16.01 -3.74 0.00
CA TYR A 58 16.11 -2.97 1.25
C TYR A 58 14.80 -2.97 2.04
N LEU A 59 13.66 -2.65 1.41
CA LEU A 59 12.35 -2.68 2.07
C LEU A 59 11.96 -4.10 2.53
N ASN A 60 12.44 -5.13 1.85
CA ASN A 60 12.21 -6.52 2.24
C ASN A 60 13.27 -7.10 3.19
N GLY A 61 14.19 -6.27 3.70
CA GLY A 61 15.19 -6.68 4.68
C GLY A 61 16.28 -7.62 4.13
N LYS A 62 16.45 -7.66 2.80
CA LYS A 62 17.57 -8.37 2.17
C LYS A 62 18.85 -7.52 2.10
N GLN A 63 18.73 -6.22 2.34
CA GLN A 63 19.84 -5.28 2.45
C GLN A 63 19.68 -4.40 3.69
N ASP A 64 20.81 -4.10 4.33
CA ASP A 64 20.85 -3.33 5.58
C ASP A 64 20.64 -1.83 5.34
N ASN A 65 21.20 -1.29 4.25
CA ASN A 65 21.10 0.11 3.85
C ASN A 65 20.74 0.26 2.36
N LEU A 66 20.44 1.48 1.93
CA LEU A 66 20.04 1.81 0.56
C LEU A 66 21.15 2.59 -0.19
N VAL A 67 22.42 2.39 0.17
CA VAL A 67 23.56 3.11 -0.42
C VAL A 67 24.15 2.28 -1.56
N PHE A 68 23.82 2.63 -2.80
CA PHE A 68 24.27 1.90 -4.00
C PHE A 68 24.49 2.82 -5.22
N GLY A 69 25.24 2.27 -6.19
CA GLY A 69 25.63 2.84 -7.49
C GLY A 69 24.50 3.22 -8.45
N SER A 70 24.79 4.08 -9.42
CA SER A 70 23.92 4.25 -10.61
C SER A 70 23.81 2.98 -11.48
N SER A 71 24.71 2.02 -11.30
CA SER A 71 24.67 0.68 -11.90
C SER A 71 25.46 -0.31 -11.03
N PRO A 72 25.43 -1.63 -11.29
CA PRO A 72 26.16 -2.62 -10.50
C PRO A 72 27.68 -2.41 -10.42
N ILE A 73 28.28 -1.69 -11.37
CA ILE A 73 29.72 -1.47 -11.46
C ILE A 73 30.16 -0.08 -10.96
N MET A 74 29.21 0.80 -10.67
CA MET A 74 29.49 2.16 -10.23
C MET A 74 29.43 2.27 -8.71
N SER A 75 30.27 3.13 -8.13
CA SER A 75 30.38 3.34 -6.69
C SER A 75 29.87 4.72 -6.23
N ASP A 76 29.30 5.50 -7.14
CA ASP A 76 28.60 6.75 -6.81
C ASP A 76 27.35 6.44 -5.98
N VAL A 77 26.96 7.32 -5.06
CA VAL A 77 25.70 7.13 -4.35
C VAL A 77 24.59 7.70 -5.21
N LEU A 78 23.69 6.84 -5.70
CA LEU A 78 22.62 7.26 -6.61
C LEU A 78 21.67 8.26 -5.92
N MET A 79 21.16 7.92 -4.73
CA MET A 79 20.16 8.74 -4.04
C MET A 79 20.80 9.90 -3.27
N THR A 80 20.04 11.00 -3.13
CA THR A 80 20.48 12.10 -2.27
C THR A 80 20.42 11.70 -0.78
N GLU A 81 21.17 12.39 0.07
CA GLU A 81 21.12 12.19 1.54
C GLU A 81 19.69 12.32 2.09
N ARG A 82 18.90 13.26 1.55
CA ARG A 82 17.49 13.44 1.95
C ARG A 82 16.62 12.26 1.50
N GLY A 83 16.81 11.79 0.26
CA GLY A 83 16.11 10.62 -0.27
C GLY A 83 16.41 9.35 0.54
N LEU A 84 17.67 9.15 0.92
CA LEU A 84 18.09 8.04 1.79
C LEU A 84 17.41 8.12 3.17
N ALA A 85 17.46 9.28 3.82
CA ALA A 85 16.82 9.48 5.13
C ALA A 85 15.29 9.29 5.06
N HIS A 86 14.65 9.75 3.99
CA HIS A 86 13.23 9.47 3.77
C HIS A 86 12.95 7.97 3.62
N MET A 87 13.79 7.24 2.89
CA MET A 87 13.62 5.80 2.69
C MET A 87 13.83 4.98 3.97
N GLU A 88 14.62 5.47 4.94
CA GLU A 88 14.71 4.88 6.28
C GLU A 88 13.36 4.95 7.01
N ASP A 89 12.69 6.10 7.00
CA ASP A 89 11.34 6.26 7.55
C ASP A 89 10.33 5.34 6.82
N VAL A 90 10.43 5.24 5.48
CA VAL A 90 9.58 4.36 4.67
C VAL A 90 9.81 2.89 5.02
N LYS A 91 11.05 2.44 5.26
CA LYS A 91 11.36 1.06 5.67
C LYS A 91 10.67 0.71 6.99
N VAL A 92 10.77 1.59 7.98
CA VAL A 92 10.10 1.40 9.28
C VAL A 92 8.58 1.30 9.10
N LEU A 93 7.99 2.16 8.28
CA LEU A 93 6.55 2.11 7.98
C LEU A 93 6.16 0.82 7.25
N TYR A 94 6.95 0.39 6.28
CA TYR A 94 6.72 -0.82 5.49
C TYR A 94 6.78 -2.09 6.38
N GLU A 95 7.75 -2.18 7.29
CA GLU A 95 7.84 -3.28 8.26
C GLU A 95 6.67 -3.27 9.25
N ARG A 96 6.29 -2.11 9.78
CA ARG A 96 5.08 -1.96 10.63
C ARG A 96 3.82 -2.39 9.88
N GLY A 97 3.73 -2.09 8.58
CA GLY A 97 2.64 -2.53 7.71
C GLY A 97 2.54 -4.05 7.64
N LYS A 98 3.66 -4.76 7.47
CA LYS A 98 3.71 -6.24 7.47
C LYS A 98 3.23 -6.83 8.79
N ILE A 99 3.65 -6.25 9.91
CA ILE A 99 3.19 -6.66 11.25
C ILE A 99 1.68 -6.43 11.40
N LEU A 100 1.18 -5.28 10.94
CA LEU A 100 -0.24 -4.94 10.98
C LEU A 100 -1.09 -5.91 10.15
N ILE A 101 -0.62 -6.37 8.99
CA ILE A 101 -1.29 -7.42 8.21
C ILE A 101 -1.41 -8.69 9.05
N ALA A 102 -0.30 -9.18 9.61
CA ALA A 102 -0.29 -10.42 10.39
C ALA A 102 -1.24 -10.32 11.60
N PHE A 103 -1.20 -9.21 12.33
CA PHE A 103 -2.13 -8.94 13.42
C PHE A 103 -3.59 -8.90 12.95
N SER A 104 -3.87 -8.24 11.83
CA SER A 104 -5.22 -8.14 11.29
C SER A 104 -5.78 -9.50 10.86
N ILE A 105 -4.95 -10.38 10.30
CA ILE A 105 -5.33 -11.77 9.97
C ILE A 105 -5.71 -12.54 11.25
N VAL A 106 -4.95 -12.40 12.33
CA VAL A 106 -5.27 -13.02 13.63
C VAL A 106 -6.61 -12.51 14.15
N MET A 107 -6.86 -11.20 14.09
CA MET A 107 -8.14 -10.61 14.53
C MET A 107 -9.34 -11.09 13.69
N VAL A 108 -9.15 -11.24 12.38
CA VAL A 108 -10.16 -11.85 11.48
C VAL A 108 -10.43 -13.30 11.88
N ALA A 109 -9.39 -14.10 12.12
CA ALA A 109 -9.53 -15.51 12.50
C ALA A 109 -10.25 -15.68 13.85
N VAL A 110 -9.84 -14.94 14.88
CA VAL A 110 -10.47 -14.97 16.21
C VAL A 110 -11.94 -14.52 16.12
N SER A 111 -12.23 -13.47 15.36
CA SER A 111 -13.62 -13.01 15.16
C SER A 111 -14.45 -14.04 14.41
N GLY A 112 -13.86 -14.73 13.43
CA GLY A 112 -14.51 -15.83 12.70
C GLY A 112 -14.83 -17.02 13.60
N ILE A 113 -13.92 -17.42 14.48
CA ILE A 113 -14.15 -18.49 15.47
C ILE A 113 -15.27 -18.11 16.43
N TYR A 114 -15.30 -16.87 16.92
CA TYR A 114 -16.36 -16.41 17.83
C TYR A 114 -17.73 -16.32 17.14
N LEU A 115 -17.76 -16.13 15.82
CA LEU A 115 -18.94 -16.20 14.97
C LEU A 115 -19.14 -17.61 14.40
N TRP A 116 -18.92 -18.66 15.21
CA TRP A 116 -18.99 -20.08 14.80
C TRP A 116 -20.31 -20.46 14.12
N ASP A 117 -21.41 -19.77 14.44
CA ASP A 117 -22.67 -19.93 13.71
C ASP A 117 -22.50 -19.45 12.26
N ARG A 118 -22.50 -20.42 11.34
CA ARG A 118 -22.35 -20.23 9.90
C ARG A 118 -23.32 -19.16 9.36
N LYS A 119 -24.56 -19.12 9.83
CA LYS A 119 -25.55 -18.15 9.35
C LYS A 119 -25.19 -16.73 9.79
N GLU A 120 -24.72 -16.56 11.03
CA GLU A 120 -24.28 -15.26 11.55
C GLU A 120 -22.99 -14.77 10.88
N PHE A 121 -22.03 -15.67 10.63
CA PHE A 121 -20.79 -15.35 9.92
C PHE A 121 -21.07 -14.84 8.50
N TRP A 122 -21.81 -15.60 7.69
CA TRP A 122 -22.12 -15.21 6.31
C TRP A 122 -23.01 -13.96 6.25
N SER A 123 -23.95 -13.79 7.19
CA SER A 123 -24.75 -12.56 7.30
C SER A 123 -23.89 -11.32 7.59
N THR A 124 -22.83 -11.48 8.38
CA THR A 124 -21.88 -10.41 8.69
C THR A 124 -21.07 -10.03 7.47
N LEU A 125 -20.53 -11.01 6.75
CA LEU A 125 -19.78 -10.77 5.51
C LEU A 125 -20.64 -10.11 4.42
N LYS A 126 -21.94 -10.35 4.36
CA LYS A 126 -22.85 -9.61 3.45
C LYS A 126 -22.97 -8.13 3.76
N LYS A 127 -22.73 -7.72 5.01
CA LYS A 127 -22.84 -6.32 5.47
C LYS A 127 -21.48 -5.62 5.58
N ILE A 128 -20.41 -6.32 5.23
CA ILE A 128 -19.03 -5.83 5.35
C ILE A 128 -18.73 -4.63 4.47
N TRP A 129 -19.58 -4.34 3.48
CA TRP A 129 -19.39 -3.27 2.50
C TRP A 129 -19.56 -1.87 3.06
N ILE A 130 -20.27 -1.67 4.18
CA ILE A 130 -20.60 -0.33 4.69
C ILE A 130 -19.33 0.46 5.03
N PHE A 131 -18.42 -0.14 5.79
CA PHE A 131 -17.18 0.51 6.20
C PHE A 131 -16.23 0.80 5.01
N PRO A 132 -15.93 -0.17 4.12
CA PRO A 132 -15.15 0.04 2.90
C PRO A 132 -15.76 1.11 2.00
N THR A 133 -17.07 1.08 1.74
CA THR A 133 -17.70 2.00 0.80
C THR A 133 -17.58 3.44 1.28
N VAL A 134 -17.82 3.70 2.56
CA VAL A 134 -17.68 5.06 3.12
C VAL A 134 -16.21 5.48 3.15
N PHE A 135 -15.33 4.63 3.68
CA PHE A 135 -13.91 4.97 3.84
C PHE A 135 -13.22 5.13 2.47
N VAL A 136 -13.24 4.08 1.65
CA VAL A 136 -12.62 4.07 0.32
C VAL A 136 -13.26 5.12 -0.59
N GLY A 137 -14.59 5.26 -0.56
CA GLY A 137 -15.29 6.28 -1.34
C GLY A 137 -14.86 7.71 -0.98
N SER A 138 -14.75 8.03 0.31
CA SER A 138 -14.31 9.35 0.76
C SER A 138 -12.86 9.67 0.37
N ILE A 139 -11.95 8.71 0.52
CA ILE A 139 -10.54 8.86 0.13
C ILE A 139 -10.42 9.00 -1.39
N THR A 140 -11.15 8.18 -2.15
CA THR A 140 -11.14 8.23 -3.61
C THR A 140 -11.64 9.58 -4.13
N LEU A 141 -12.73 10.08 -3.55
CA LEU A 141 -13.26 11.41 -3.90
C LEU A 141 -12.24 12.51 -3.62
N LEU A 142 -11.62 12.49 -2.42
CA LEU A 142 -10.60 13.47 -2.06
C LEU A 142 -9.42 13.46 -3.04
N MET A 143 -8.96 12.26 -3.40
CA MET A 143 -7.87 12.08 -4.36
C MET A 143 -8.19 12.59 -5.76
N ILE A 144 -9.42 12.42 -6.25
CA ILE A 144 -9.84 12.89 -7.57
C ILE A 144 -9.99 14.42 -7.58
N VAL A 145 -10.51 15.01 -6.49
CA VAL A 145 -10.75 16.46 -6.41
C VAL A 145 -9.44 17.24 -6.21
N ASN A 146 -8.56 16.76 -5.34
CA ASN A 146 -7.29 17.44 -5.04
C ASN A 146 -6.24 16.44 -4.58
N PHE A 147 -5.56 15.83 -5.54
CA PHE A 147 -4.53 14.82 -5.26
C PHE A 147 -3.35 15.39 -4.48
N ASP A 148 -2.87 16.60 -4.79
CA ASP A 148 -1.72 17.20 -4.11
C ASP A 148 -1.98 17.41 -2.62
N PHE A 149 -3.19 17.88 -2.27
CA PHE A 149 -3.63 17.98 -0.89
C PHE A 149 -3.73 16.61 -0.22
N ALA A 150 -4.34 15.64 -0.89
CA ALA A 150 -4.47 14.27 -0.38
C ALA A 150 -3.09 13.64 -0.11
N PHE A 151 -2.16 13.78 -1.05
CA PHE A 151 -0.79 13.29 -0.98
C PHE A 151 -0.03 13.95 0.17
N THR A 152 -0.16 15.28 0.33
CA THR A 152 0.46 16.02 1.43
C THR A 152 -0.10 15.59 2.79
N MET A 153 -1.42 15.45 2.91
CA MET A 153 -2.04 15.02 4.17
C MET A 153 -1.66 13.58 4.52
N PHE A 154 -1.59 12.69 3.53
CA PHE A 154 -1.10 11.33 3.71
C PHE A 154 0.31 11.32 4.32
N HIS A 155 1.25 12.08 3.74
CA HIS A 155 2.61 12.15 4.28
C HIS A 155 2.65 12.75 5.69
N LYS A 156 1.90 13.82 5.96
CA LYS A 156 1.81 14.44 7.30
C LYS A 156 1.19 13.52 8.35
N THR A 157 0.36 12.56 7.96
CA THR A 157 -0.18 11.56 8.91
C THR A 157 0.80 10.45 9.23
N LEU A 158 1.75 10.17 8.34
CA LEU A 158 2.68 9.06 8.45
C LEU A 158 4.06 9.46 8.96
N PHE A 159 4.48 10.69 8.66
CA PHE A 159 5.79 11.23 8.99
C PHE A 159 5.64 12.47 9.87
N THR A 160 6.53 12.59 10.85
CA THR A 160 6.61 13.76 11.77
C THR A 160 7.61 14.81 11.29
N ASN A 161 8.20 14.61 10.12
CA ASN A 161 9.22 15.45 9.51
C ASN A 161 8.88 15.72 8.03
N ASP A 162 9.74 16.48 7.38
CA ASP A 162 9.56 16.95 6.00
C ASP A 162 10.44 16.24 4.97
N LEU A 163 11.14 15.15 5.34
CA LEU A 163 12.10 14.45 4.46
C LEU A 163 11.47 13.94 3.17
N TRP A 164 10.17 13.62 3.21
CA TRP A 164 9.36 13.23 2.05
C TRP A 164 9.19 14.34 0.99
N MET A 165 9.40 15.61 1.35
CA MET A 165 9.47 16.71 0.38
C MET A 165 10.83 16.70 -0.31
N LEU A 166 10.95 15.86 -1.35
CA LEU A 166 12.16 15.71 -2.14
C LEU A 166 12.36 16.85 -3.11
N ARG A 167 13.61 17.06 -3.51
CA ARG A 167 13.93 17.98 -4.59
C ARG A 167 13.44 17.42 -5.92
N TYR A 168 13.19 18.31 -6.88
CA TYR A 168 12.75 17.92 -8.22
C TYR A 168 13.72 16.91 -8.86
N ASP A 169 15.02 17.11 -8.71
CA ASP A 169 16.10 16.29 -9.28
C ASP A 169 16.48 15.05 -8.45
N ASP A 170 15.77 14.74 -7.36
CA ASP A 170 16.05 13.54 -6.57
C ASP A 170 15.71 12.27 -7.36
N PRO A 171 16.64 11.30 -7.51
CA PRO A 171 16.38 10.07 -8.27
C PRO A 171 15.17 9.26 -7.78
N LEU A 172 14.83 9.32 -6.49
CA LEU A 172 13.64 8.67 -5.97
C LEU A 172 12.36 9.32 -6.55
N LEU A 173 12.32 10.65 -6.66
CA LEU A 173 11.19 11.39 -7.24
C LEU A 173 11.14 11.26 -8.77
N VAL A 174 12.29 11.11 -9.43
CA VAL A 174 12.36 10.82 -10.87
C VAL A 174 11.81 9.42 -11.16
N MET A 175 12.17 8.41 -10.36
CA MET A 175 11.67 7.03 -10.50
C MET A 175 10.20 6.88 -10.06
N LEU A 176 9.77 7.62 -9.04
CA LEU A 176 8.42 7.55 -8.47
C LEU A 176 7.79 8.96 -8.52
N PRO A 177 7.45 9.46 -9.71
CA PRO A 177 6.87 10.80 -9.87
C PRO A 177 5.48 10.90 -9.21
N ILE A 178 5.00 12.11 -8.95
CA ILE A 178 3.69 12.31 -8.29
C ILE A 178 2.53 11.59 -9.00
N ASN A 179 2.54 11.56 -10.34
CA ASN A 179 1.53 10.86 -11.14
C ASN A 179 1.60 9.33 -10.98
N PHE A 180 2.78 8.78 -10.66
CA PHE A 180 2.90 7.36 -10.29
C PHE A 180 2.06 7.07 -9.05
N PHE A 181 2.20 7.88 -8.00
CA PHE A 181 1.42 7.70 -6.78
C PHE A 181 -0.09 7.86 -6.97
N PHE A 182 -0.53 8.75 -7.87
CA PHE A 182 -1.95 8.87 -8.23
C PHE A 182 -2.50 7.58 -8.81
N VAL A 183 -1.82 7.03 -9.83
CA VAL A 183 -2.21 5.77 -10.48
C VAL A 183 -2.13 4.61 -9.48
N THR A 184 -1.05 4.52 -8.69
CA THR A 184 -0.88 3.50 -7.66
C THR A 184 -2.03 3.49 -6.66
N ALA A 185 -2.43 4.67 -6.17
CA ALA A 185 -3.47 4.75 -5.18
C ALA A 185 -4.88 4.45 -5.76
N ILE A 186 -5.14 4.77 -7.04
CA ILE A 186 -6.33 4.27 -7.74
C ILE A 186 -6.31 2.74 -7.82
N ILE A 187 -5.18 2.13 -8.15
CA ILE A 187 -5.06 0.67 -8.24
C ILE A 187 -5.30 0.03 -6.86
N VAL A 188 -4.78 0.60 -5.78
CA VAL A 188 -5.05 0.14 -4.40
C VAL A 188 -6.55 0.18 -4.09
N VAL A 189 -7.24 1.25 -4.46
CA VAL A 189 -8.70 1.38 -4.34
C VAL A 189 -9.40 0.28 -5.12
N LEU A 190 -9.05 0.08 -6.39
CA LEU A 190 -9.70 -0.91 -7.26
C LEU A 190 -9.54 -2.34 -6.76
N ILE A 191 -8.31 -2.73 -6.37
CA ILE A 191 -8.05 -4.06 -5.79
C ILE A 191 -8.84 -4.23 -4.49
N THR A 192 -8.86 -3.22 -3.64
CA THR A 192 -9.61 -3.26 -2.37
C THR A 192 -11.11 -3.46 -2.62
N VAL A 193 -11.70 -2.71 -3.56
CA VAL A 193 -13.12 -2.84 -3.93
C VAL A 193 -13.40 -4.22 -4.49
N LEU A 194 -12.55 -4.73 -5.39
CA LEU A 194 -12.67 -6.05 -5.99
C LEU A 194 -12.71 -7.15 -4.91
N LEU A 195 -11.79 -7.12 -3.94
CA LEU A 195 -11.74 -8.12 -2.85
C LEU A 195 -13.00 -8.09 -1.98
N HIS A 196 -13.57 -6.90 -1.72
CA HIS A 196 -14.84 -6.77 -1.01
C HIS A 196 -16.00 -7.35 -1.81
N VAL A 197 -16.10 -7.02 -3.10
CA VAL A 197 -17.14 -7.56 -4.00
C VAL A 197 -17.09 -9.09 -4.06
N LEU A 198 -15.89 -9.67 -4.23
CA LEU A 198 -15.70 -11.12 -4.22
C LEU A 198 -16.16 -11.74 -2.90
N THR A 199 -15.81 -11.12 -1.76
CA THR A 199 -16.24 -11.58 -0.43
C THR A 199 -17.76 -11.59 -0.30
N ILE A 200 -18.44 -10.56 -0.80
CA ILE A 200 -19.91 -10.45 -0.76
C ILE A 200 -20.55 -11.52 -1.64
N ILE A 201 -20.05 -11.73 -2.88
CA ILE A 201 -20.56 -12.75 -3.79
C ILE A 201 -20.46 -14.14 -3.15
N LEU A 202 -19.30 -14.46 -2.56
CA LEU A 202 -19.08 -15.72 -1.86
C LEU A 202 -20.01 -15.87 -0.65
N ALA A 203 -20.21 -14.81 0.11
CA ALA A 203 -21.11 -14.81 1.27
C ALA A 203 -22.58 -14.98 0.87
N CYS A 204 -23.01 -14.38 -0.24
CA CYS A 204 -24.33 -14.60 -0.82
C CYS A 204 -24.51 -16.06 -1.21
N LYS A 205 -23.60 -16.64 -1.99
CA LYS A 205 -23.69 -18.05 -2.43
C LYS A 205 -23.78 -19.04 -1.26
N LYS A 206 -22.98 -18.83 -0.20
CA LYS A 206 -22.93 -19.73 0.96
C LYS A 206 -24.10 -19.59 1.93
N SER A 207 -24.82 -18.46 1.92
CA SER A 207 -25.98 -18.25 2.78
C SER A 207 -27.28 -18.88 2.27
N HIS A 208 -27.28 -19.37 1.03
CA HIS A 208 -28.40 -20.10 0.41
C HIS A 208 -28.25 -21.63 0.55
N LEU A 209 -27.20 -22.10 1.23
CA LEU A 209 -26.94 -23.48 1.63
C LEU A 209 -27.11 -23.60 3.14
#